data_AF-A0A392PLT5-F1
#
_entry.id   AF-A0A392PLT5-F1
#
_cell.length_a   1.000
_cell.length_b   1.000
_cell.length_c   1.000
_cell.angle_alpha   90.00
_cell.angle_beta   90.00
_cell.angle_gamma   90.00
#
_symmetry.space_group_name_H-M   'P 1'
#
loop_
_entity.id
_entity.type
_entity.pdbx_description
1 polymer ?
#
loop_
_entity_poly.entity_id
_entity_poly.type
_entity_poly.pdbx_seq_one_letter_code
_entity_poly.pdbx_strand_id
1 'polypeptide(L)' 'EPPGIVLSAATSVWLPVSPQRLFDFLRDERLRSEWDILSNGGPMQEMAHIAKGQDHGNCVSLLRAS' A
#
# COMPACT_ATOMS: atom_id res chain seq x y z
N GLU A 1 17.80 -12.93 21.78
CA GLU A 1 16.45 -12.39 21.50
C GLU A 1 15.77 -12.12 22.84
N PRO A 2 15.25 -10.92 23.12
CA PRO A 2 14.58 -10.68 24.39
C PRO A 2 13.22 -11.41 24.42
N PRO A 3 12.80 -11.95 25.57
CA PRO A 3 11.49 -12.57 25.69
C PRO A 3 10.39 -11.50 25.52
N GLY A 4 9.47 -11.74 24.59
CA GLY A 4 8.36 -10.84 24.27
C GLY A 4 7.20 -11.58 23.62
N ILE A 5 6.00 -11.02 23.70
CA ILE A 5 4.80 -11.56 23.03
C ILE A 5 4.71 -10.93 21.64
N VAL A 6 4.55 -11.76 20.61
CA VAL A 6 4.25 -11.32 19.25
C VAL A 6 2.77 -11.53 18.99
N LEU A 7 2.02 -10.44 18.76
CA LEU A 7 0.63 -10.49 18.31
C LEU A 7 0.58 -10.49 16.79
N SER A 8 -0.16 -11.44 16.20
CA SER A 8 -0.40 -11.53 14.76
C SER A 8 -1.89 -11.68 14.49
N ALA A 9 -2.42 -10.90 13.55
CA ALA A 9 -3.78 -10.96 13.07
C ALA A 9 -3.81 -10.68 11.56
N ALA A 10 -4.68 -11.38 10.84
CA ALA A 10 -4.89 -11.18 9.41
C ALA A 10 -6.39 -11.24 9.11
N THR A 11 -6.83 -10.46 8.13
CA THR A 11 -8.19 -10.50 7.59
C THR A 11 -8.09 -10.78 6.09
N SER A 12 -8.92 -11.69 5.60
CA SER A 12 -8.96 -12.07 4.19
C SER A 12 -10.34 -11.80 3.62
N VAL A 13 -10.38 -11.32 2.39
CA VAL A 13 -11.61 -11.10 1.62
C VAL A 13 -11.46 -11.73 0.24
N TRP A 14 -12.58 -12.25 -0.30
CA TRP A 14 -12.63 -12.73 -1.68
C TRP A 14 -13.22 -11.65 -2.57
N LEU A 15 -12.56 -11.35 -3.69
CA LEU A 15 -13.00 -10.34 -4.64
C LEU A 15 -13.04 -10.96 -6.06
N PRO A 16 -14.08 -10.70 -6.86
CA PRO A 16 -14.20 -11.21 -8.22
C PRO A 16 -13.35 -10.41 -9.22
N VAL A 17 -12.07 -10.20 -8.91
CA VAL A 17 -11.10 -9.46 -9.74
C VAL A 17 -9.79 -10.24 -9.84
N SER A 18 -9.02 -10.04 -10.91
CA SER A 18 -7.73 -10.71 -11.04
C SER A 18 -6.72 -10.21 -9.99
N PRO A 19 -5.84 -11.07 -9.45
CA PRO A 19 -4.84 -10.66 -8.47
C PRO A 19 -3.93 -9.55 -8.98
N GLN A 20 -3.53 -9.59 -10.26
CA GLN A 20 -2.71 -8.55 -10.88
C GLN A 20 -3.40 -7.18 -10.85
N ARG A 21 -4.69 -7.14 -11.24
CA ARG A 21 -5.46 -5.89 -11.24
C ARG A 21 -5.64 -5.33 -9.83
N LEU A 22 -5.87 -6.20 -8.84
CA LEU A 22 -5.98 -5.78 -7.44
C LEU A 22 -4.63 -5.28 -6.92
N PHE A 23 -3.54 -5.98 -7.23
CA PHE A 23 -2.20 -5.56 -6.85
C PHE A 23 -1.86 -4.19 -7.44
N ASP A 24 -2.10 -4.00 -8.75
CA ASP A 24 -1.88 -2.74 -9.46
C ASP A 24 -2.74 -1.59 -8.90
N PHE A 25 -3.99 -1.88 -8.50
CA PHE A 25 -4.85 -0.91 -7.82
C PHE A 25 -4.31 -0.51 -6.43
N LEU A 26 -3.92 -1.49 -5.60
CA LEU A 26 -3.45 -1.23 -4.23
C LEU A 26 -2.11 -0.49 -4.19
N ARG A 27 -1.28 -0.64 -5.21
CA ARG A 27 0.02 0.02 -5.26
C ARG A 27 0.01 1.40 -5.91
N ASP A 28 -1.06 1.76 -6.64
CA ASP A 28 -1.17 3.06 -7.26
C ASP A 28 -1.47 4.12 -6.19
N GLU A 29 -0.46 4.93 -5.88
CA GLU A 29 -0.54 6.03 -4.91
C GLU A 29 -1.66 7.03 -5.22
N ARG A 30 -2.02 7.21 -6.49
CA ARG A 30 -3.07 8.15 -6.91
C ARG A 30 -4.46 7.66 -6.53
N LEU A 31 -4.61 6.35 -6.35
CA LEU A 31 -5.85 5.69 -5.96
C LEU A 31 -5.88 5.37 -4.46
N ARG A 32 -4.88 5.81 -3.68
CA ARG A 32 -4.77 5.51 -2.26
C ARG A 32 -5.99 5.97 -1.45
N SER A 33 -6.59 7.09 -1.86
CA SER A 33 -7.80 7.65 -1.23
C SER A 33 -9.02 6.74 -1.32
N GLU A 34 -9.06 5.86 -2.32
CA GLU A 34 -10.21 4.99 -2.58
C GLU A 34 -10.33 3.83 -1.59
N TRP A 35 -9.26 3.52 -0.85
CA TRP A 35 -9.23 2.31 -0.02
C TRP A 35 -8.50 2.47 1.33
N ASP A 36 -7.63 3.46 1.49
CA ASP A 36 -6.96 3.70 2.77
C ASP A 36 -7.70 4.76 3.59
N ILE A 37 -8.32 4.36 4.70
CA ILE A 37 -9.02 5.28 5.59
C ILE A 37 -8.12 6.40 6.14
N LEU A 38 -6.81 6.19 6.23
CA LEU A 38 -5.85 7.19 6.71
C LEU A 38 -5.61 8.32 5.71
N SER A 39 -6.08 8.17 4.46
CA SER A 39 -6.06 9.24 3.46
C SER A 39 -7.04 10.37 3.77
N ASN A 40 -8.02 10.14 4.67
CA ASN A 40 -9.17 11.02 4.89
C ASN A 40 -9.96 11.35 3.61
N GLY A 41 -9.91 10.49 2.59
CA GLY A 41 -10.54 10.71 1.28
C GLY A 41 -9.88 11.80 0.43
N GLY A 42 -8.76 12.36 0.88
CA GLY A 42 -8.00 13.38 0.15
C GLY A 42 -6.92 12.78 -0.75
N PRO A 43 -6.41 13.56 -1.72
CA PRO A 43 -5.30 13.10 -2.55
C PRO A 43 -4.03 12.95 -1.71
N MET A 44 -3.25 11.92 -2.01
CA MET A 44 -1.95 11.68 -1.41
C MET A 44 -0.84 12.22 -2.31
N GLN A 45 0.17 12.85 -1.72
CA GLN A 45 1.36 13.32 -2.42
C GLN A 45 2.54 12.37 -2.20
N GLU A 46 3.18 11.91 -3.27
CA GLU A 46 4.46 11.21 -3.18
C GLU A 46 5.58 12.20 -2.82
N MET A 47 6.20 11.98 -1.66
CA MET A 47 7.29 12.79 -1.13
C MET A 47 8.66 12.22 -1.46
N ALA A 48 8.75 10.90 -1.61
CA ALA A 48 9.98 10.20 -1.96
C ALA A 48 9.64 8.86 -2.61
N HIS A 49 10.49 8.45 -3.56
CA HIS A 49 10.37 7.20 -4.29
C HIS A 49 11.70 6.44 -4.26
N ILE A 50 11.69 5.22 -3.74
CA ILE A 50 12.88 4.37 -3.65
C ILE A 50 12.64 3.11 -4.47
N ALA A 51 13.26 3.04 -5.65
CA ALA A 51 13.23 1.85 -6.48
C ALA A 51 14.00 0.68 -5.82
N LYS A 52 13.43 -0.51 -5.92
CA LYS A 52 13.94 -1.79 -5.41
C LYS A 52 14.21 -2.72 -6.60
N GLY A 53 15.06 -2.28 -7.52
CA GLY A 53 15.47 -3.06 -8.69
C GLY A 53 15.14 -2.35 -10.01
N GLN A 54 15.17 -3.11 -11.11
CA GLN A 54 14.95 -2.57 -12.45
C GLN A 54 13.47 -2.45 -12.83
N ASP A 55 12.61 -3.21 -12.17
CA ASP A 55 11.17 -3.05 -12.33
C ASP A 55 10.75 -1.76 -11.61
N HIS A 56 10.22 -0.79 -12.37
CA HIS A 56 9.54 0.40 -11.82
C HIS A 56 8.43 -0.01 -10.84
N GLY A 57 7.96 -1.25 -10.99
CA GLY A 57 6.99 -1.87 -10.14
C GLY A 57 7.42 -2.07 -8.68
N ASN A 58 8.70 -2.30 -8.47
CA ASN A 58 9.22 -2.68 -7.17
C ASN A 58 9.78 -1.43 -6.50
N CYS A 59 8.99 -0.75 -5.69
CA CYS A 59 9.41 0.49 -5.05
C CYS A 59 8.82 0.64 -3.64
N VAL A 60 9.41 1.56 -2.87
CA VAL A 60 8.85 2.06 -1.62
C VAL A 60 8.61 3.55 -1.81
N SER A 61 7.36 3.97 -1.63
CA SER A 61 6.94 5.37 -1.74
C SER A 61 6.57 5.93 -0.36
N LEU A 62 7.05 7.13 -0.04
CA LEU A 62 6.60 7.89 1.12
C LEU A 62 5.46 8.81 0.69
N LEU A 63 4.26 8.56 1.19
CA LEU A 63 3.08 9.36 0.87
C LEU A 63 2.74 10.30 2.03
N ARG A 64 2.28 11.51 1.68
CA ARG A 64 1.77 12.50 2.62
C ARG A 64 0.32 12.85 2.29
N ALA A 65 -0.53 12.85 3.30
CA ALA A 65 -1.88 13.40 3.19
C ALA A 65 -1.83 14.92 3.01
N SER A 66 -2.67 15.43 2.11
CA SER A 66 -2.82 16.87 1.87
C SER A 66 -3.38 17.61 3.08
#